data_AF-A0A849R304-F1
#
_entry.id   AF-A0A849R304-F1
#
_cell.length_a   1.000
_cell.length_b   1.000
_cell.length_c   1.000
_cell.angle_alpha   90.00
_cell.angle_beta   90.00
_cell.angle_gamma   90.00
#
_symmetry.space_group_name_H-M   'P 1'
#
loop_
_entity.id
_entity.type
_entity.pdbx_description
1 polymer ?
#
loop_
_entity_poly.entity_id
_entity_poly.type
_entity_poly.pdbx_seq_one_letter_code
_entity_poly.pdbx_strand_id
1 'polypeptide(L)'
;MVIVKLNPITVGWGNYFKIANVNWLYKGLDSWTRMRLRAFKEKKKKSYLSNTRIRNDSLKNLGLKSLSTNLSLEKKALPKKQGFL
;
A
#
# COMPACT_ATOMS: atom_id res chain seq x y z
N MET A 1 8.32 -2.92 -15.59
CA MET A 1 7.32 -3.78 -14.92
C MET A 1 6.20 -2.89 -14.32
N VAL A 2 4.92 -3.32 -14.32
CA VAL A 2 3.77 -2.50 -13.89
C VAL A 2 3.95 -1.86 -12.50
N ILE A 3 4.60 -2.55 -11.57
CA ILE A 3 4.86 -2.06 -10.20
C ILE A 3 5.67 -0.76 -10.17
N VAL A 4 6.65 -0.62 -11.07
CA VAL A 4 7.50 0.58 -11.15
C VAL A 4 6.68 1.82 -11.48
N LYS A 5 5.67 1.69 -12.35
CA LYS A 5 4.76 2.78 -12.71
C LYS A 5 3.71 3.03 -11.63
N LEU A 6 3.27 2.00 -10.93
CA LEU A 6 2.22 2.09 -9.91
C LEU A 6 2.71 2.75 -8.62
N ASN A 7 3.91 2.38 -8.17
CA ASN A 7 4.49 2.87 -6.92
C ASN A 7 4.46 4.41 -6.75
N PRO A 8 4.92 5.24 -7.71
CA PRO A 8 4.91 6.70 -7.54
C PRO A 8 3.49 7.27 -7.42
N ILE A 9 2.51 6.73 -8.16
CA ILE A 9 1.11 7.16 -8.10
C ILE A 9 0.53 6.87 -6.71
N THR A 10 0.70 5.63 -6.25
CA THR A 10 0.21 5.20 -4.94
C THR A 10 0.84 6.02 -3.83
N VAL A 11 2.17 6.22 -3.86
CA VAL A 11 2.89 7.03 -2.86
C VAL A 11 2.46 8.49 -2.90
N GLY A 12 2.32 9.09 -4.08
CA GLY A 12 1.83 10.47 -4.22
C GLY A 12 0.46 10.66 -3.60
N TRP A 13 -0.47 9.74 -3.86
CA TRP A 13 -1.80 9.75 -3.23
C TRP A 13 -1.73 9.60 -1.71
N GLY A 14 -0.90 8.70 -1.19
CA GLY A 14 -0.68 8.55 0.25
C GLY A 14 -0.06 9.80 0.91
N ASN A 15 0.87 10.46 0.23
CA ASN A 15 1.46 11.71 0.69
C ASN A 15 0.46 12.87 0.72
N TYR A 16 -0.49 12.90 -0.22
CA TYR A 16 -1.57 13.89 -0.22
C TYR A 16 -2.50 13.71 0.99
N PHE A 17 -2.94 12.48 1.27
CA PHE A 17 -3.83 12.18 2.40
C PHE A 17 -3.10 11.97 3.75
N LYS A 18 -1.80 12.30 3.84
CA LYS A 18 -0.98 12.01 5.02
C LYS A 18 -1.48 12.62 6.33
N ILE A 19 -2.08 13.82 6.23
CA ILE A 19 -2.56 14.61 7.39
C ILE A 19 -3.85 14.00 7.96
N ALA A 20 -4.62 13.27 7.15
CA ALA A 20 -5.86 12.66 7.58
C ALA A 20 -5.63 11.35 8.36
N ASN A 21 -6.52 11.02 9.31
CA ASN A 21 -6.50 9.75 10.02
C ASN A 21 -7.14 8.61 9.20
N VAL A 22 -6.53 8.27 8.06
CA VAL A 22 -7.08 7.33 7.07
C VAL A 22 -6.32 6.00 7.01
N ASN A 23 -5.79 5.54 8.15
CA ASN A 23 -4.96 4.33 8.22
C ASN A 23 -5.67 3.07 7.71
N TRP A 24 -6.98 2.95 7.91
CA TRP A 24 -7.78 1.82 7.43
C TRP A 24 -7.94 1.84 5.90
N LEU A 25 -8.07 3.01 5.29
CA LEU A 25 -8.11 3.18 3.83
C LEU A 25 -6.78 2.74 3.19
N TYR A 26 -5.65 3.06 3.81
CA TYR A 26 -4.34 2.58 3.33
C TYR A 26 -4.23 1.05 3.33
N LYS A 27 -4.69 0.40 4.40
CA LYS A 27 -4.72 -1.07 4.46
C LYS A 27 -5.64 -1.67 3.38
N GLY A 28 -6.81 -1.07 3.17
CA GLY A 28 -7.76 -1.46 2.12
C GLY A 28 -7.16 -1.32 0.72
N LEU A 29 -6.54 -0.17 0.44
CA LEU A 29 -5.91 0.11 -0.85
C LEU A 29 -4.71 -0.79 -1.11
N ASP A 30 -3.87 -1.05 -0.11
CA ASP A 30 -2.76 -2.00 -0.20
C ASP A 30 -3.28 -3.42 -0.53
N SER A 31 -4.37 -3.85 0.11
CA SER A 31 -4.99 -5.16 -0.16
C SER A 31 -5.56 -5.26 -1.58
N TRP A 32 -6.32 -4.25 -2.00
CA TRP A 32 -6.89 -4.17 -3.34
C TRP A 32 -5.82 -4.15 -4.42
N THR A 33 -4.76 -3.38 -4.21
CA THR A 33 -3.61 -3.28 -5.13
C THR A 33 -2.91 -4.63 -5.30
N ARG A 34 -2.62 -5.33 -4.20
CA ARG A 34 -2.03 -6.68 -4.28
C ARG A 34 -2.93 -7.66 -5.02
N MET A 35 -4.24 -7.63 -4.79
CA MET A 35 -5.19 -8.49 -5.50
C MET A 35 -5.21 -8.22 -7.01
N ARG A 36 -5.16 -6.95 -7.43
CA ARG A 36 -5.11 -6.58 -8.85
C ARG A 36 -3.78 -7.01 -9.49
N LEU A 37 -2.67 -6.84 -8.79
CA LEU A 37 -1.36 -7.29 -9.28
C LEU A 37 -1.30 -8.81 -9.47
N ARG A 38 -1.89 -9.59 -8.55
CA ARG A 38 -2.00 -11.05 -8.69
C ARG A 38 -2.81 -11.44 -9.92
N ALA A 39 -3.99 -10.85 -10.07
CA ALA A 39 -4.85 -11.07 -11.23
C ALA A 39 -4.12 -10.75 -12.55
N PHE A 40 -3.41 -9.61 -12.60
CA PHE A 40 -2.60 -9.22 -13.74
C PHE A 40 -1.46 -10.21 -14.03
N LYS A 41 -0.71 -10.63 -13.00
CA LYS A 41 0.41 -11.58 -13.13
C LYS A 41 -0.05 -12.95 -13.61
N GLU A 42 -1.20 -13.43 -13.12
CA GLU A 42 -1.78 -14.71 -13.54
C GLU A 42 -2.57 -14.62 -14.85
N LYS A 43 -2.76 -13.41 -15.41
CA LYS A 43 -3.65 -13.13 -16.56
C LYS A 43 -5.07 -13.69 -16.35
N LYS A 44 -5.58 -13.59 -15.13
CA LYS A 44 -6.88 -14.12 -14.70
C LYS A 44 -7.68 -13.06 -13.94
N LYS A 45 -8.97 -13.31 -13.73
CA LYS A 45 -9.79 -12.50 -12.82
C LYS A 45 -9.29 -12.64 -11.38
N LYS A 46 -9.66 -11.67 -10.52
CA LYS A 46 -9.40 -11.70 -9.07
C LYS A 46 -9.85 -13.05 -8.50
N SER A 47 -8.94 -13.78 -7.85
CA SER A 47 -9.27 -15.01 -7.11
C SER A 47 -8.55 -15.05 -5.77
N TYR A 48 -9.23 -15.50 -4.71
CA TYR A 48 -8.60 -15.70 -3.39
C TYR A 48 -7.55 -16.81 -3.41
N LEU A 49 -7.66 -17.78 -4.34
CA LEU A 49 -6.63 -18.81 -4.55
C LEU A 49 -5.29 -18.21 -4.99
N SER A 50 -5.29 -17.05 -5.65
CA SER A 50 -4.05 -16.37 -6.04
C SER A 50 -3.25 -15.88 -4.83
N ASN A 51 -3.88 -15.73 -3.64
CA ASN A 51 -3.19 -15.31 -2.41
C ASN A 51 -2.25 -16.39 -1.88
N THR A 52 -2.58 -17.67 -2.10
CA THR A 52 -1.73 -18.79 -1.68
C THR A 52 -0.58 -18.99 -2.66
N ARG A 53 -0.83 -18.80 -3.96
CA ARG A 53 0.17 -18.96 -5.03
C ARG A 53 1.19 -17.83 -5.08
N ILE A 54 0.72 -16.58 -4.93
CA ILE A 54 1.57 -15.38 -4.96
C ILE A 54 1.49 -14.71 -3.59
N ARG A 55 2.44 -15.06 -2.74
CA ARG A 55 2.59 -14.53 -1.40
C ARG A 55 2.85 -13.02 -1.43
N ASN A 56 2.55 -12.34 -0.32
CA ASN A 56 2.83 -10.91 -0.17
C ASN A 56 4.33 -10.61 -0.32
N ASP A 57 5.19 -11.49 0.20
CA ASP A 57 6.65 -11.35 0.14
C ASP A 57 7.15 -11.32 -1.30
N SER A 58 6.57 -12.14 -2.19
CA SER A 58 6.92 -12.14 -3.60
C SER A 58 6.62 -10.79 -4.27
N LEU A 59 5.52 -10.12 -3.91
CA LEU A 59 5.20 -8.79 -4.44
C LEU A 59 6.12 -7.71 -3.84
N LYS A 60 6.49 -7.85 -2.57
CA LYS A 60 7.45 -6.96 -1.89
C LYS A 60 8.85 -7.07 -2.52
N ASN A 61 9.31 -8.28 -2.82
CA ASN A 61 10.60 -8.53 -3.49
C ASN A 61 10.63 -7.98 -4.92
N LEU A 62 9.46 -7.82 -5.56
CA LEU A 62 9.32 -7.12 -6.83
C LEU A 62 9.28 -5.58 -6.68
N GLY A 63 9.47 -5.07 -5.47
CA GLY A 63 9.55 -3.64 -5.16
C GLY A 63 8.21 -2.96 -4.90
N LEU A 64 7.12 -3.68 -4.66
CA LEU A 64 5.83 -3.06 -4.34
C LEU A 64 5.90 -2.27 -3.03
N LYS A 65 5.61 -0.97 -3.09
CA LYS A 65 5.54 -0.12 -1.90
C LYS A 65 4.17 -0.22 -1.23
N SER A 66 4.18 -0.30 0.11
CA SER A 66 2.97 -0.33 0.93
C SER A 66 2.74 1.04 1.56
N LEU A 67 1.51 1.57 1.45
CA LEU A 67 1.14 2.84 2.07
C LEU A 67 1.02 2.73 3.59
N SER A 68 0.50 1.60 4.05
CA SER A 68 0.31 1.37 5.48
C SER A 68 1.65 1.30 6.23
N THR A 69 2.71 0.74 5.62
CA THR A 69 4.04 0.69 6.23
C THR A 69 4.78 2.03 6.16
N ASN A 70 4.76 2.72 5.00
CA ASN A 70 5.58 3.92 4.81
C ASN A 70 5.11 5.11 5.64
N LEU A 71 3.81 5.30 5.83
CA LEU A 71 3.29 6.45 6.59
C LEU A 71 3.32 6.23 8.12
N SER A 72 3.28 4.98 8.56
CA SER A 72 3.34 4.64 9.99
C SER A 72 4.70 5.02 10.63
N LEU A 73 5.76 5.06 9.83
CA LEU A 73 7.11 5.46 10.27
C LEU A 73 7.19 6.97 10.55
N GLU A 74 6.55 7.81 9.74
CA GLU A 74 6.53 9.27 9.97
C GLU A 74 5.62 9.68 11.13
N LYS A 75 4.47 9.01 11.34
CA LYS A 75 3.58 9.34 12.47
C LYS A 75 4.23 9.09 13.83
N LYS A 76 5.21 8.18 13.92
CA LYS A 76 6.04 7.98 15.12
C LYS A 76 7.08 9.10 15.31
N ALA A 77 7.52 9.74 14.23
CA ALA A 77 8.52 10.80 14.23
C ALA A 77 7.93 12.19 14.46
N LEU A 78 6.60 12.36 14.32
CA LEU A 78 5.94 13.62 14.64
C LEU A 78 5.81 13.78 16.15
N PRO A 79 6.34 14.87 16.75
CA PRO A 79 6.05 15.17 18.15
C PRO A 79 4.54 15.25 18.32
N LYS A 80 4.00 14.63 19.38
CA LYS A 80 2.60 14.84 19.79
C LYS A 80 2.42 16.35 19.81
N LYS A 81 1.57 16.90 18.93
CA LYS A 81 1.24 18.33 18.98
C LYS A 81 0.85 18.63 20.43
N GLN A 82 1.66 19.42 21.15
CA GLN A 82 1.23 20.03 22.39
C GLN A 82 -0.08 20.74 22.06
N GLY A 83 -1.11 20.47 22.87
CA GLY A 83 -2.43 21.06 22.68
C GLY A 83 -2.28 22.56 22.50
N PHE A 84 -2.78 23.07 21.39
CA PHE A 84 -3.07 24.50 21.30
C PHE A 84 -4.39 24.70 22.02
N LEU A 85 -4.23 25.15 23.28
CA LEU A 85 -5.21 25.72 24.22
C LEU A 85 -6.47 24.88 24.50
#